data_AF-A0A3N5A907-F1
#
_entry.id   AF-A0A3N5A907-F1
#
_cell.length_a   1.000
_cell.length_b   1.000
_cell.length_c   1.000
_cell.angle_alpha   90.00
_cell.angle_beta   90.00
_cell.angle_gamma   90.00
#
_symmetry.space_group_name_H-M   'P 1'
#
loop_
_entity.id
_entity.type
_entity.pdbx_description
1 polymer ?
#
loop_
_entity_poly.entity_id
_entity_poly.type
_entity_poly.pdbx_seq_one_letter_code
_entity_poly.pdbx_strand_id
1 'polypeptide(L)'
;MNLGLTWTWNSEIRTSDIVAIVALVLAITTASFAYRQLRVARVNIENVRKQLSETSRTNRARFLFDVVKWYLDDKSLREMFYRLDYGQWVFDPRTFPMSDEEPVIDHLLFVYDIVGYYAEAGVIDEEELPLIRFEASQVLRNAEIVKYLTWLDSEYEKVGVAGEAYAHARKLSGRITHS
;
A
#
# COMPACT_ATOMS: atom_id res chain seq x y z
N MET A 1 6.44 82.34 -29.62
CA MET A 1 5.61 81.37 -30.36
C MET A 1 4.95 80.46 -29.34
N ASN A 2 3.64 80.64 -29.12
CA ASN A 2 2.85 79.91 -28.13
C ASN A 2 1.87 79.04 -28.92
N LEU A 3 2.12 77.73 -29.00
CA LEU A 3 1.20 76.78 -29.65
C LEU A 3 0.09 76.46 -28.66
N GLY A 4 -0.95 77.29 -28.65
CA GLY A 4 -2.15 77.10 -27.84
C GLY A 4 -3.01 75.95 -28.35
N LEU A 5 -2.77 74.74 -27.85
CA LEU A 5 -3.73 73.64 -27.87
C LEU A 5 -4.61 73.74 -26.62
N THR A 6 -5.78 74.34 -26.74
CA THR A 6 -6.81 74.35 -25.70
C THR A 6 -7.57 73.02 -25.74
N TRP A 7 -7.11 72.05 -24.95
CA TRP A 7 -7.83 70.81 -24.69
C TRP A 7 -9.07 71.13 -23.85
N THR A 8 -10.26 71.15 -24.47
CA THR A 8 -11.53 71.33 -23.75
C THR A 8 -12.08 69.94 -23.41
N TRP A 9 -11.94 69.55 -22.14
CA TRP A 9 -12.60 68.35 -21.63
C TRP A 9 -14.10 68.62 -21.51
N ASN A 10 -14.89 68.07 -22.43
CA ASN A 10 -16.34 68.02 -22.29
C ASN A 10 -16.71 66.72 -21.55
N SER A 11 -16.69 66.76 -20.22
CA SER A 11 -16.97 65.60 -19.36
C SER A 11 -18.38 65.66 -18.78
N GLU A 12 -19.40 65.41 -19.60
CA GLU A 12 -20.69 64.98 -19.06
C GLU A 12 -20.54 63.51 -18.64
N ILE A 13 -20.28 63.28 -17.35
CA ILE A 13 -20.24 61.93 -16.78
C ILE A 13 -21.63 61.32 -16.95
N ARG A 14 -21.75 60.27 -17.77
CA ARG A 14 -23.00 59.56 -17.94
C ARG A 14 -23.20 58.57 -16.79
N THR A 15 -24.45 58.32 -16.41
CA THR A 15 -24.79 57.30 -15.41
C THR A 15 -24.25 55.91 -15.79
N SER A 16 -24.12 55.62 -17.09
CA SER A 16 -23.48 54.42 -17.62
C SER A 16 -22.02 54.27 -17.20
N ASP A 17 -21.28 55.38 -17.10
CA ASP A 17 -19.85 55.37 -16.80
C ASP A 17 -19.64 55.02 -15.31
N ILE A 18 -20.50 55.55 -14.45
CA ILE A 18 -20.52 55.23 -13.01
C ILE A 18 -20.81 53.74 -12.79
N VAL A 19 -21.83 53.20 -13.48
CA VAL A 19 -22.19 51.77 -13.40
C VAL A 19 -21.03 50.89 -13.87
N ALA A 20 -20.36 51.27 -14.97
CA ALA A 20 -19.20 50.54 -15.48
C ALA A 20 -18.03 50.51 -14.49
N ILE A 21 -17.73 51.63 -13.83
CA ILE A 21 -16.67 51.72 -12.81
C ILE A 21 -16.98 50.80 -11.61
N VAL A 22 -18.22 50.82 -11.12
CA VAL A 22 -18.63 49.97 -9.98
C VAL A 22 -18.53 48.48 -10.36
N ALA A 23 -19.00 48.11 -11.56
CA ALA A 23 -18.90 46.74 -12.06
C ALA A 23 -17.43 46.28 -12.15
N LEU A 24 -16.52 47.15 -12.60
CA LEU A 24 -15.09 46.86 -12.68
C LEU A 24 -14.48 46.59 -11.29
N VAL A 25 -14.79 47.42 -10.29
CA VAL A 25 -14.30 47.24 -8.91
C VAL A 25 -14.81 45.92 -8.32
N LEU A 26 -16.09 45.59 -8.54
CA LEU A 26 -16.67 44.32 -8.11
C LEU A 26 -16.02 43.11 -8.80
N ALA A 27 -15.74 43.21 -10.09
CA ALA A 27 -15.04 42.15 -10.82
C ALA A 27 -13.61 41.93 -10.27
N ILE A 28 -12.86 43.00 -10.02
CA ILE A 28 -11.49 42.92 -9.49
C ILE A 28 -11.47 42.33 -8.08
N THR A 29 -12.38 42.74 -7.21
CA THR A 29 -12.46 42.22 -5.83
C THR A 29 -12.86 40.75 -5.82
N THR A 30 -13.84 40.36 -6.65
CA THR A 30 -14.24 38.96 -6.83
C THR A 30 -13.10 38.12 -7.39
N ALA A 31 -12.39 38.61 -8.41
CA ALA A 31 -11.24 37.92 -8.99
C ALA A 31 -10.09 37.75 -7.96
N SER A 32 -9.82 38.79 -7.17
CA SER A 32 -8.81 38.75 -6.10
C SER A 32 -9.15 37.73 -5.02
N PHE A 33 -10.44 37.67 -4.63
CA PHE A 33 -10.93 36.69 -3.67
C PHE A 33 -10.86 35.26 -4.23
N ALA A 34 -11.30 35.04 -5.47
CA ALA A 34 -11.20 33.76 -6.15
C ALA A 34 -9.75 33.28 -6.27
N TYR A 35 -8.82 34.17 -6.62
CA TYR A 35 -7.39 33.86 -6.67
C TYR A 35 -6.84 33.43 -5.30
N ARG A 36 -7.22 34.13 -4.21
CA ARG A 36 -6.85 33.74 -2.84
C ARG A 36 -7.43 32.38 -2.47
N GLN A 37 -8.70 32.10 -2.79
CA GLN A 37 -9.32 30.81 -2.55
C GLN A 37 -8.58 29.67 -3.28
N LEU A 38 -8.21 29.87 -4.54
CA LEU A 38 -7.44 28.88 -5.30
C LEU A 38 -6.06 28.61 -4.67
N ARG A 39 -5.38 29.64 -4.16
CA ARG A 39 -4.09 29.46 -3.48
C ARG A 39 -4.24 28.64 -2.20
N VAL A 40 -5.23 28.95 -1.37
CA VAL A 40 -5.49 28.20 -0.13
C VAL A 40 -5.90 26.76 -0.45
N ALA A 41 -6.74 26.54 -1.46
CA ALA A 41 -7.15 25.21 -1.89
C ALA A 41 -5.94 24.36 -2.33
N ARG A 42 -4.99 24.92 -3.07
CA ARG A 42 -3.75 24.21 -3.47
C ARG A 42 -2.93 23.77 -2.25
N VAL A 43 -2.69 24.67 -1.31
CA VAL A 43 -1.92 24.35 -0.09
C VAL A 43 -2.62 23.27 0.74
N ASN A 44 -3.96 23.35 0.86
CA ASN A 44 -4.73 22.33 1.57
C ASN A 44 -4.66 20.96 0.88
N ILE A 45 -4.74 20.91 -0.45
CA ILE A 45 -4.60 19.66 -1.22
C ILE A 45 -3.21 19.05 -1.00
N GLU A 46 -2.15 19.86 -1.01
CA GLU A 46 -0.78 19.38 -0.75
C GLU A 46 -0.63 18.83 0.67
N ASN A 47 -1.17 19.52 1.68
CA ASN A 47 -1.13 19.07 3.06
C ASN A 47 -1.91 17.76 3.25
N VAL A 48 -3.10 17.64 2.64
CA VAL A 48 -3.88 16.40 2.66
C VAL A 48 -3.12 15.26 1.99
N ARG A 49 -2.46 15.50 0.85
CA ARG A 49 -1.61 14.48 0.20
C ARG A 49 -0.48 14.01 1.10
N LYS A 50 0.22 14.94 1.77
CA LYS A 50 1.27 14.60 2.74
C LYS A 50 0.71 13.77 3.90
N GLN A 51 -0.38 14.21 4.52
CA GLN A 51 -1.03 13.48 5.61
C GLN A 51 -1.48 12.08 5.17
N LEU A 52 -2.04 11.94 3.98
CA LEU A 52 -2.42 10.64 3.42
C LEU A 52 -1.20 9.73 3.23
N SER A 53 -0.08 10.27 2.72
CA SER A 53 1.15 9.49 2.54
C SER A 53 1.75 9.03 3.88
N GLU A 54 1.77 9.90 4.89
CA GLU A 54 2.25 9.58 6.23
C GLU A 54 1.34 8.56 6.92
N THR A 55 0.03 8.77 6.84
CA THR A 55 -0.98 7.84 7.38
C THR A 55 -0.88 6.48 6.72
N SER A 56 -0.71 6.43 5.39
CA SER A 56 -0.52 5.19 4.66
C SER A 56 0.73 4.46 5.16
N ARG A 57 1.87 5.15 5.29
CA ARG A 57 3.10 4.57 5.81
C ARG A 57 2.95 4.04 7.23
N THR A 58 2.29 4.78 8.12
CA THR A 58 2.01 4.31 9.49
C THR A 58 1.11 3.07 9.49
N ASN A 59 0.08 3.03 8.64
CA ASN A 59 -0.82 1.88 8.54
C ASN A 59 -0.08 0.63 8.01
N ARG A 60 0.83 0.79 7.03
CA ARG A 60 1.68 -0.31 6.54
C ARG A 60 2.59 -0.86 7.63
N ALA A 61 3.32 0.03 8.31
CA ALA A 61 4.22 -0.36 9.39
C ALA A 61 3.45 -1.06 10.52
N ARG A 62 2.25 -0.57 10.86
CA ARG A 62 1.38 -1.20 11.86
C ARG A 62 0.89 -2.57 11.41
N PHE A 63 0.45 -2.71 10.16
CA PHE A 63 0.05 -4.00 9.60
C PHE A 63 1.17 -5.04 9.71
N LEU A 64 2.39 -4.68 9.25
CA LEU A 64 3.56 -5.56 9.34
C LEU A 64 3.89 -5.92 10.79
N PHE A 65 3.86 -4.93 11.68
CA PHE A 65 4.08 -5.15 13.10
C PHE A 65 3.04 -6.10 13.70
N ASP A 66 1.76 -5.93 13.38
CA ASP A 66 0.68 -6.76 13.88
C ASP A 66 0.81 -8.21 13.36
N VAL A 67 1.19 -8.40 12.09
CA VAL A 67 1.48 -9.72 11.51
C VAL A 67 2.67 -10.38 12.20
N VAL A 68 3.78 -9.66 12.36
CA VAL A 68 4.99 -10.18 13.01
C VAL A 68 4.71 -10.49 14.48
N LYS A 69 4.01 -9.62 15.18
CA LYS A 69 3.62 -9.84 16.58
C LYS A 69 2.77 -11.09 16.72
N TRP A 70 1.76 -11.25 15.86
CA TRP A 70 0.90 -12.43 15.88
C TRP A 70 1.69 -13.73 15.64
N TYR A 71 2.59 -13.73 14.66
CA TYR A 71 3.52 -14.84 14.42
C TYR A 71 4.43 -15.12 15.64
N LEU A 72 4.97 -14.08 16.27
CA LEU A 72 5.86 -14.22 17.42
C LEU A 72 5.14 -14.65 18.70
N ASP A 73 3.89 -14.24 18.90
CA ASP A 73 3.12 -14.56 20.12
C ASP A 73 2.67 -16.04 20.15
N ASP A 74 2.62 -16.72 19.00
CA ASP A 74 2.29 -18.15 18.93
C ASP A 74 3.53 -19.05 19.10
N LYS A 75 3.59 -19.72 20.25
CA LYS A 75 4.68 -20.67 20.57
C LYS A 75 4.75 -21.82 19.58
N SER A 76 3.62 -22.32 19.09
CA SER A 76 3.56 -23.48 18.19
C SER A 76 4.15 -23.15 16.82
N LEU A 77 3.83 -21.96 16.29
CA LEU A 77 4.42 -21.46 15.04
C LEU A 77 5.93 -21.30 15.17
N ARG A 78 6.40 -20.73 16.28
CA ARG A 78 7.83 -20.55 16.52
C ARG A 78 8.58 -21.87 16.66
N GLU A 79 8.01 -22.85 17.37
CA GLU A 79 8.58 -24.20 17.48
C GLU A 79 8.64 -24.89 16.12
N MET A 80 7.57 -24.79 15.32
CA MET A 80 7.54 -25.34 13.97
C MET A 80 8.57 -24.65 13.06
N PHE A 81 8.70 -23.33 13.14
CA PHE A 81 9.73 -22.58 12.41
C PHE A 81 11.13 -23.13 12.70
N TYR A 82 11.49 -23.34 13.97
CA TYR A 82 12.81 -23.90 14.30
C TYR A 82 12.99 -25.34 13.81
N ARG A 83 11.93 -26.16 13.85
CA ARG A 83 11.98 -27.51 13.28
C ARG A 83 12.23 -27.48 11.78
N LEU A 84 11.65 -26.51 11.06
CA LEU A 84 11.91 -26.30 9.64
C LEU A 84 13.34 -25.79 9.38
N ASP A 85 13.79 -24.79 10.14
CA ASP A 85 15.13 -24.19 10.03
C ASP A 85 16.25 -25.22 10.30
N TYR A 86 16.05 -26.09 11.29
CA TYR A 86 16.99 -27.19 11.59
C TYR A 86 16.78 -28.46 10.76
N GLY A 87 15.84 -28.47 9.81
CA GLY A 87 15.57 -29.63 8.95
C GLY A 87 15.06 -30.87 9.71
N GLN A 88 14.38 -30.66 10.84
CA GLN A 88 13.83 -31.72 11.71
C GLN A 88 12.40 -32.14 11.33
N TRP A 89 11.71 -31.34 10.52
CA TRP A 89 10.40 -31.66 10.01
C TRP A 89 10.51 -32.33 8.63
N VAL A 90 9.74 -33.39 8.40
CA VAL A 90 9.73 -34.17 7.15
C VAL A 90 8.29 -34.39 6.72
N PHE A 91 7.98 -34.05 5.48
CA PHE A 91 6.63 -34.22 4.95
C PHE A 91 6.39 -35.66 4.51
N ASP A 92 5.32 -36.27 5.01
CA ASP A 92 4.80 -37.55 4.54
C ASP A 92 3.31 -37.44 4.20
N PRO A 93 2.91 -37.56 2.91
CA PRO A 93 1.53 -37.37 2.48
C PRO A 93 0.55 -38.41 3.06
N ARG A 94 1.04 -39.49 3.67
CA ARG A 94 0.18 -40.52 4.28
C ARG A 94 -0.19 -40.23 5.72
N THR A 95 0.68 -39.53 6.45
CA THR A 95 0.56 -39.31 7.89
C THR A 95 0.33 -37.86 8.25
N PHE A 96 0.71 -36.93 7.37
CA PHE A 96 0.57 -35.51 7.57
C PHE A 96 -0.89 -35.00 7.53
N PRO A 97 -1.76 -35.45 6.59
CA PRO A 97 -3.15 -34.98 6.58
C PRO A 97 -3.87 -35.35 7.88
N MET A 98 -4.57 -34.38 8.47
CA MET A 98 -5.22 -34.42 9.78
C MET A 98 -4.28 -34.63 10.97
N SER A 99 -2.96 -34.41 10.80
CA SER A 99 -2.02 -34.40 11.91
C SER A 99 -2.12 -33.12 12.74
N ASP A 100 -1.61 -33.14 13.96
CA ASP A 100 -1.52 -31.95 14.82
C ASP A 100 -0.59 -30.86 14.24
N GLU A 101 0.29 -31.23 13.30
CA GLU A 101 1.26 -30.32 12.67
C GLU A 101 0.68 -29.60 11.45
N GLU A 102 -0.31 -30.19 10.77
CA GLU A 102 -0.91 -29.62 9.56
C GLU A 102 -1.47 -28.22 9.79
N PRO A 103 -2.30 -27.96 10.83
CA PRO A 103 -2.81 -26.62 11.09
C PRO A 103 -1.70 -25.59 11.34
N VAL A 104 -0.58 -26.00 11.94
CA VAL A 104 0.55 -25.11 12.27
C VAL A 104 1.30 -24.72 11.00
N ILE A 105 1.54 -25.67 10.10
CA ILE A 105 2.17 -25.42 8.80
C ILE A 105 1.25 -24.58 7.90
N ASP A 106 -0.03 -24.92 7.82
CA ASP A 106 -1.01 -24.15 7.04
C ASP A 106 -1.09 -22.71 7.52
N HIS A 107 -1.13 -22.52 8.84
CA HIS A 107 -1.14 -21.21 9.45
C HIS A 107 0.14 -20.43 9.12
N LEU A 108 1.31 -21.08 9.20
CA LEU A 108 2.59 -20.47 8.82
C LEU A 108 2.62 -20.04 7.35
N LEU A 109 2.15 -20.89 6.44
CA LEU A 109 2.09 -20.60 5.00
C LEU A 109 1.07 -19.51 4.69
N PHE A 110 -0.07 -19.51 5.38
CA PHE A 110 -1.10 -18.49 5.26
C PHE A 110 -0.59 -17.10 5.65
N VAL A 111 0.24 -16.99 6.70
CA VAL A 111 0.89 -15.74 7.08
C VAL A 111 1.72 -15.20 5.91
N TYR A 112 2.56 -16.04 5.29
CA TYR A 112 3.38 -15.63 4.16
C TYR A 112 2.56 -15.35 2.90
N ASP A 113 1.45 -16.04 2.70
CA ASP A 113 0.54 -15.78 1.58
C ASP A 113 -0.13 -14.42 1.71
N ILE A 114 -0.59 -14.07 2.92
CA ILE A 114 -1.10 -12.73 3.22
C ILE A 114 -0.05 -11.67 2.93
N VAL A 115 1.19 -11.85 3.42
CA VAL A 115 2.24 -10.86 3.18
C VAL A 115 2.58 -10.77 1.70
N GLY A 116 2.66 -11.91 1.00
CA GLY A 116 2.86 -11.96 -0.44
C GLY A 116 1.76 -11.23 -1.22
N TYR A 117 0.50 -11.40 -0.81
CA TYR A 117 -0.65 -10.74 -1.41
C TYR A 117 -0.55 -9.21 -1.25
N TYR A 118 -0.27 -8.73 -0.03
CA TYR A 118 -0.15 -7.29 0.22
C TYR A 118 1.09 -6.67 -0.44
N ALA A 119 2.19 -7.42 -0.57
CA ALA A 119 3.36 -7.00 -1.34
C ALA A 119 3.05 -6.94 -2.85
N GLU A 120 2.27 -7.88 -3.39
CA GLU A 120 1.84 -7.85 -4.80
C GLU A 120 0.86 -6.70 -5.07
N ALA A 121 -0.01 -6.38 -4.12
CA ALA A 121 -0.94 -5.26 -4.19
C ALA A 121 -0.27 -3.88 -4.04
N GLY A 122 1.04 -3.80 -3.76
CA GLY A 122 1.74 -2.55 -3.48
C GLY A 122 1.33 -1.90 -2.16
N VAL A 123 0.70 -2.69 -1.27
CA VAL A 123 0.36 -2.28 0.10
C VAL A 123 1.56 -2.41 1.01
N ILE A 124 2.54 -3.27 0.68
CA ILE A 124 3.82 -3.38 1.39
C ILE A 124 4.92 -3.10 0.37
N ASP A 125 5.81 -2.16 0.69
CA ASP A 125 6.95 -1.85 -0.16
C ASP A 125 8.04 -2.91 0.02
N GLU A 126 8.83 -3.17 -1.02
CA GLU A 126 9.92 -4.16 -0.95
C GLU A 126 10.97 -3.82 0.13
N GLU A 127 11.13 -2.53 0.43
CA GLU A 127 12.00 -2.02 1.51
C GLU A 127 11.53 -2.45 2.91
N GLU A 128 10.27 -2.84 3.05
CA GLU A 128 9.66 -3.24 4.33
C GLU A 128 9.70 -4.78 4.53
N LEU A 129 9.95 -5.54 3.46
CA LEU A 129 10.11 -7.00 3.51
C LEU A 129 11.34 -7.55 4.28
N PRO A 130 12.46 -6.82 4.49
CA PRO A 130 13.58 -7.32 5.29
C PRO A 130 13.20 -7.84 6.67
N LEU A 131 12.11 -7.33 7.28
CA LEU A 131 11.67 -7.71 8.61
C LEU A 131 11.24 -9.19 8.72
N ILE A 132 10.73 -9.78 7.64
CA ILE A 132 10.28 -11.18 7.59
C ILE A 132 11.11 -12.02 6.62
N ARG A 133 12.11 -11.41 5.98
CA ARG A 133 12.85 -12.00 4.86
C ARG A 133 13.52 -13.29 5.26
N PHE A 134 14.17 -13.29 6.43
CA PHE A 134 14.92 -14.43 6.90
C PHE A 134 13.99 -15.63 7.12
N GLU A 135 12.94 -15.45 7.90
CA GLU A 135 11.99 -16.49 8.26
C GLU A 135 11.24 -17.02 7.03
N ALA A 136 10.75 -16.11 6.18
CA ALA A 136 10.10 -16.47 4.93
C ALA A 136 11.04 -17.28 4.02
N SER A 137 12.33 -16.90 3.95
CA SER A 137 13.30 -17.62 3.12
C SER A 137 13.58 -19.03 3.63
N GLN A 138 13.65 -19.23 4.95
CA GLN A 138 13.88 -20.56 5.53
C GLN A 138 12.68 -21.47 5.31
N VAL A 139 11.47 -20.95 5.52
CA VAL A 139 10.24 -21.75 5.38
C VAL A 139 9.94 -22.05 3.91
N LEU A 140 9.86 -21.03 3.06
CA LEU A 140 9.37 -21.17 1.69
C LEU A 140 10.38 -21.86 0.75
N ARG A 141 11.63 -22.02 1.18
CA ARG A 141 12.67 -22.76 0.43
C ARG A 141 12.98 -24.12 1.04
N ASN A 142 12.36 -24.46 2.17
CA ASN A 142 12.53 -25.78 2.76
C ASN A 142 12.00 -26.84 1.78
N ALA A 143 12.81 -27.85 1.48
CA ALA A 143 12.49 -28.87 0.48
C ALA A 143 11.21 -29.67 0.85
N GLU A 144 10.96 -29.88 2.14
CA GLU A 144 9.78 -30.59 2.63
C GLU A 144 8.53 -29.72 2.47
N ILE A 145 8.64 -28.40 2.67
CA ILE A 145 7.55 -27.46 2.40
C ILE A 145 7.21 -27.43 0.91
N VAL A 146 8.21 -27.44 0.04
CA VAL A 146 7.98 -27.51 -1.42
C VAL A 146 7.27 -28.81 -1.81
N LYS A 147 7.65 -29.95 -1.20
CA LYS A 147 6.93 -31.23 -1.40
C LYS A 147 5.48 -31.14 -0.93
N TYR A 148 5.24 -30.56 0.24
CA TYR A 148 3.90 -30.36 0.78
C TYR A 148 3.04 -29.48 -0.13
N LEU A 149 3.56 -28.34 -0.56
CA LEU A 149 2.91 -27.43 -1.49
C LEU A 149 2.56 -28.11 -2.83
N THR A 150 3.47 -28.93 -3.36
CA THR A 150 3.23 -29.72 -4.58
C THR A 150 2.13 -30.77 -4.38
N TRP A 151 2.12 -31.43 -3.22
CA TRP A 151 1.06 -32.36 -2.87
C TRP A 151 -0.29 -31.63 -2.75
N LEU A 152 -0.31 -30.46 -2.13
CA LEU A 152 -1.52 -29.65 -1.93
C LEU A 152 -2.10 -29.17 -3.27
N ASP A 153 -1.27 -28.81 -4.24
CA ASP A 153 -1.72 -28.50 -5.62
C ASP A 153 -2.48 -29.68 -6.24
N SER A 154 -1.97 -30.90 -6.05
CA SER A 154 -2.63 -32.11 -6.56
C SER A 154 -3.96 -32.39 -5.84
N GLU A 155 -4.09 -32.03 -4.57
CA GLU A 155 -5.36 -32.12 -3.84
C GLU A 155 -6.36 -31.06 -4.33
N TYR A 156 -5.91 -29.83 -4.60
CA TYR A 156 -6.74 -28.75 -5.14
C TYR A 156 -7.30 -29.13 -6.52
N GLU A 157 -6.47 -29.72 -7.38
CA GLU A 157 -6.89 -30.21 -8.70
C GLU A 157 -7.98 -31.29 -8.58
N LYS A 158 -7.85 -32.24 -7.63
CA LYS A 158 -8.85 -33.30 -7.40
C LYS A 158 -10.22 -32.74 -7.00
N VAL A 159 -10.25 -31.64 -6.25
CA VAL A 159 -11.51 -30.99 -5.84
C VAL A 159 -11.98 -29.92 -6.82
N GLY A 160 -11.29 -29.73 -7.94
CA GLY A 160 -11.65 -28.78 -8.99
C GLY A 160 -11.37 -27.31 -8.65
N VAL A 161 -10.48 -27.04 -7.69
CA VAL A 161 -10.02 -25.69 -7.39
C VAL A 161 -8.91 -25.32 -8.37
N ALA A 162 -9.09 -24.20 -9.08
CA ALA A 162 -8.10 -23.70 -10.02
C ALA A 162 -7.03 -22.86 -9.33
N GLY A 163 -5.77 -23.09 -9.69
CA GLY A 163 -4.62 -22.32 -9.19
C GLY A 163 -3.73 -23.11 -8.24
N GLU A 164 -2.56 -22.52 -7.92
CA GLU A 164 -1.60 -23.09 -6.98
C GLU A 164 -1.97 -22.74 -5.53
N ALA A 165 -1.80 -23.68 -4.62
CA ALA A 165 -1.97 -23.43 -3.20
C ALA A 165 -0.90 -22.47 -2.69
N TYR A 166 -1.33 -21.44 -1.94
CA TYR A 166 -0.48 -20.38 -1.41
C TYR A 166 0.36 -19.67 -2.50
N ALA A 167 -0.28 -19.34 -3.63
CA ALA A 167 0.39 -18.75 -4.79
C ALA A 167 1.15 -17.45 -4.47
N HIS A 168 0.63 -16.62 -3.57
CA HIS A 168 1.30 -15.37 -3.20
C HIS A 168 2.52 -15.62 -2.31
N ALA A 169 2.46 -16.62 -1.42
CA ALA A 169 3.62 -17.06 -0.64
C ALA A 169 4.75 -17.56 -1.56
N ARG A 170 4.42 -18.34 -2.59
CA ARG A 170 5.42 -18.82 -3.58
C ARG A 170 6.07 -17.66 -4.34
N LYS A 171 5.28 -16.68 -4.79
CA LYS A 171 5.80 -15.46 -5.42
C LYS A 171 6.67 -14.64 -4.46
N LEU A 172 6.30 -14.58 -3.17
CA LEU A 172 7.08 -13.89 -2.15
C LEU A 172 8.49 -14.47 -2.04
N SER A 173 8.64 -15.80 -2.10
CA SER A 173 9.95 -16.48 -2.11
C SER A 173 10.88 -15.99 -3.23
N GLY A 174 10.32 -15.70 -4.41
CA GLY A 174 11.06 -15.10 -5.52
C GLY A 174 11.52 -13.67 -5.22
N ARG A 175 10.61 -12.83 -4.70
CA ARG A 175 10.88 -11.40 -4.41
C ARG A 175 11.96 -11.20 -3.36
N ILE A 176 11.94 -12.00 -2.29
CA ILE A 176 12.91 -11.92 -1.19
C ILE A 176 14.34 -12.34 -1.58
N THR A 177 14.54 -12.84 -2.81
CA THR A 177 15.85 -13.29 -3.32
C THR A 177 16.67 -12.16 -3.94
N HIS A 178 16.01 -11.13 -4.50
CA HIS A 178 16.64 -10.20 -5.44
C HIS A 178 16.85 -8.78 -4.89
N SER A 179 16.48 -8.54 -3.64
CA SER A 179 16.64 -7.27 -2.91
C SER A 179 17.75 -7.35 -1.88
#